data_AF-W9V344-F1
#
_entry.id   AF-W9V344-F1
#
_cell.length_a   1.000
_cell.length_b   1.000
_cell.length_c   1.000
_cell.angle_alpha   90.00
_cell.angle_beta   90.00
_cell.angle_gamma   90.00
#
_symmetry.space_group_name_H-M   'P 1'
#
loop_
_entity.id
_entity.type
_entity.pdbx_description
1 polymer ?
#
loop_
_entity_poly.entity_id
_entity_poly.type
_entity_poly.pdbx_seq_one_letter_code
_entity_poly.pdbx_strand_id
1 'polypeptide(L)'
;MALNPPSPPPDRAEVSVGQAVRPLPGERLCGDQSGWWTRPERLRMALADGLGHGPEAHAAAVTLIERLAVMRPADLTELFADCDRALIGSRGAALAVVDVLFEENALLHAAVGNVRTLLIGQGQIRRLAGARGIVGGGFSGLRPERLPLSPGDWLVMFSDGIPEDADIRPSLIASRPSDALAGRLLERWASDRDDAGILLYRHE
;
A
#
# COMPACT_ATOMS: atom_id res chain seq x y z
N MET A 1 -40.50 -18.16 -22.69
CA MET A 1 -40.23 -17.35 -21.48
C MET A 1 -38.74 -17.07 -21.50
N ALA A 2 -38.32 -15.92 -22.04
CA ALA A 2 -36.91 -15.58 -22.16
C ALA A 2 -36.39 -15.14 -20.79
N LEU A 3 -35.40 -15.85 -20.26
CA LEU A 3 -34.68 -15.43 -19.07
C LEU A 3 -33.89 -14.18 -19.45
N ASN A 4 -34.25 -13.02 -18.88
CA ASN A 4 -33.40 -11.84 -18.99
C ASN A 4 -32.02 -12.20 -18.43
N PRO A 5 -30.93 -11.83 -19.11
CA PRO A 5 -29.61 -11.95 -18.53
C PRO A 5 -29.59 -11.16 -17.21
N PRO A 6 -28.88 -11.65 -16.17
CA PRO A 6 -28.73 -10.89 -14.94
C PRO A 6 -28.20 -9.50 -15.29
N SER A 7 -28.82 -8.47 -14.73
CA SER A 7 -28.33 -7.10 -14.84
C SER A 7 -26.85 -7.11 -14.46
N PRO A 8 -25.95 -6.46 -15.24
CA PRO A 8 -24.57 -6.33 -14.83
C PRO A 8 -24.54 -5.75 -13.41
N PRO A 9 -23.64 -6.23 -12.53
CA PRO A 9 -23.51 -5.63 -11.21
C PRO A 9 -23.33 -4.11 -11.38
N PRO A 10 -23.94 -3.29 -10.51
CA PRO A 10 -23.81 -1.85 -10.60
C PRO A 10 -22.33 -1.51 -10.69
N ASP A 11 -21.98 -0.67 -11.66
CA ASP A 11 -20.63 -0.12 -11.85
C ASP A 11 -20.17 0.38 -10.47
N ARG A 12 -19.27 -0.37 -9.82
CA ARG A 12 -18.84 -0.02 -8.48
C ARG A 12 -18.17 1.35 -8.60
N ALA A 13 -18.60 2.29 -7.75
CA ALA A 13 -18.07 3.64 -7.70
C ALA A 13 -16.54 3.63 -7.87
N GLU A 14 -16.02 4.54 -8.70
CA GLU A 14 -14.59 4.71 -8.95
C GLU A 14 -13.82 4.60 -7.64
N VAL A 15 -12.94 3.59 -7.55
CA VAL A 15 -12.13 3.37 -6.36
C VAL A 15 -11.30 4.64 -6.12
N SER A 16 -11.47 5.26 -4.96
CA SER A 16 -10.77 6.49 -4.62
C SER A 16 -9.36 6.17 -4.11
N VAL A 17 -8.38 6.13 -5.02
CA VAL A 17 -6.96 5.90 -4.74
C VAL A 17 -6.11 7.06 -5.27
N GLY A 18 -5.03 7.38 -4.58
CA GLY A 18 -3.96 8.24 -5.09
C GLY A 18 -2.61 7.76 -4.62
N GLN A 19 -1.58 7.83 -5.47
CA GLN A 19 -0.25 7.36 -5.12
C GLN A 19 0.83 8.25 -5.73
N ALA A 20 1.99 8.29 -5.09
CA ALA A 20 3.18 8.92 -5.64
C ALA A 20 4.43 8.28 -5.03
N VAL A 21 5.53 8.32 -5.78
CA VAL A 21 6.88 8.00 -5.31
C VAL A 21 7.83 9.11 -5.74
N ARG A 22 8.89 9.33 -4.97
CA ARG A 22 9.92 10.35 -5.23
C ARG A 22 11.29 9.73 -4.98
N PRO A 23 12.20 9.76 -5.96
CA PRO A 23 13.54 9.27 -5.75
C PRO A 23 14.32 10.13 -4.74
N LEU A 24 15.30 9.52 -4.07
CA LEU A 24 16.35 10.23 -3.35
C LEU A 24 16.96 11.32 -4.26
N PRO A 25 17.20 12.55 -3.79
CA PRO A 25 17.84 13.59 -4.60
C PRO A 25 19.16 13.12 -5.21
N GLY A 26 19.24 13.16 -6.55
CA GLY A 26 20.41 12.70 -7.32
C GLY A 26 20.26 11.29 -7.90
N GLU A 27 19.32 10.48 -7.42
CA GLU A 27 18.96 9.21 -8.03
C GLU A 27 18.00 9.38 -9.21
N ARG A 28 18.11 8.48 -10.18
CA ARG A 28 17.19 8.45 -11.34
C ARG A 28 16.00 7.54 -11.14
N LEU A 29 16.15 6.51 -10.31
CA LEU A 29 15.13 5.51 -10.04
C LEU A 29 14.86 5.52 -8.55
N CYS A 30 13.58 5.55 -8.20
CA CYS A 30 13.15 5.49 -6.81
C CYS A 30 13.22 4.05 -6.30
N GLY A 31 13.84 3.84 -5.14
CA GLY A 31 13.85 2.59 -4.39
C GLY A 31 12.47 2.15 -3.91
N ASP A 32 11.53 3.10 -3.79
CA ASP A 32 10.13 2.81 -3.46
C ASP A 32 9.29 2.52 -4.70
N GLN A 33 8.30 1.64 -4.55
CA GLN A 33 7.25 1.39 -5.52
C GLN A 33 5.90 1.19 -4.84
N SER A 34 4.85 1.75 -5.44
CA SER A 34 3.47 1.57 -5.00
C SER A 34 2.62 0.98 -6.11
N GLY A 35 1.54 0.28 -5.74
CA GLY A 35 0.61 -0.27 -6.71
C GLY A 35 -0.76 -0.54 -6.10
N TRP A 36 -1.78 -0.49 -6.96
CA TRP A 36 -3.13 -0.87 -6.58
C TRP A 36 -3.83 -1.58 -7.74
N TRP A 37 -4.69 -2.54 -7.40
CA TRP A 37 -5.39 -3.37 -8.36
C TRP A 37 -6.77 -3.70 -7.83
N THR A 38 -7.78 -3.62 -8.70
CA THR A 38 -9.17 -3.89 -8.32
C THR A 38 -9.71 -5.14 -9.00
N ARG A 39 -10.51 -5.89 -8.26
CA ARG A 39 -11.40 -6.96 -8.71
C ARG A 39 -12.80 -6.66 -8.18
N PRO A 40 -13.86 -7.28 -8.72
CA PRO A 40 -15.20 -7.06 -8.21
C PRO A 40 -15.32 -7.25 -6.70
N GLU A 41 -14.62 -8.21 -6.09
CA GLU A 41 -14.72 -8.51 -4.66
C GLU A 41 -13.79 -7.67 -3.77
N ARG A 42 -12.67 -7.16 -4.31
CA ARG A 42 -11.65 -6.49 -3.49
C ARG A 42 -10.78 -5.49 -4.26
N LEU A 43 -10.23 -4.53 -3.51
CA LEU A 43 -9.10 -3.70 -3.91
C LEU A 43 -7.85 -4.17 -3.17
N ARG A 44 -6.75 -4.40 -3.87
CA ARG A 44 -5.42 -4.58 -3.27
C ARG A 44 -4.61 -3.32 -3.44
N MET A 45 -3.90 -2.93 -2.39
CA MET A 45 -2.93 -1.84 -2.39
C MET A 45 -1.64 -2.34 -1.79
N ALA A 46 -0.52 -1.85 -2.30
CA ALA A 46 0.79 -2.20 -1.81
C ALA A 46 1.75 -1.02 -1.91
N LEU A 47 2.66 -0.96 -0.95
CA LEU A 47 3.81 -0.08 -0.97
C LEU A 47 5.03 -0.88 -0.54
N ALA A 48 6.07 -0.86 -1.37
CA ALA A 48 7.34 -1.51 -1.16
C ALA A 48 8.46 -0.48 -1.13
N ASP A 49 9.39 -0.66 -0.20
CA ASP A 49 10.61 0.13 -0.03
C ASP A 49 11.80 -0.84 -0.18
N GLY A 50 12.45 -0.76 -1.34
CA GLY A 50 13.60 -1.60 -1.67
C GLY A 50 14.83 -1.17 -0.87
N LEU A 51 15.62 -2.12 -0.35
CA LEU A 51 16.70 -1.77 0.57
C LEU A 51 17.77 -0.84 -0.05
N GLY A 52 17.98 0.30 0.62
CA GLY A 52 18.87 1.37 0.15
C GLY A 52 18.23 2.18 -0.97
N HIS A 53 19.03 2.71 -1.88
CA HIS A 53 18.53 3.53 -2.99
C HIS A 53 19.09 3.06 -4.34
N GLY A 54 18.53 3.63 -5.41
CA GLY A 54 18.98 3.45 -6.78
C GLY A 54 18.48 2.16 -7.45
N PRO A 55 19.09 1.73 -8.55
CA PRO A 55 18.52 0.71 -9.45
C PRO A 55 18.25 -0.66 -8.80
N GLU A 56 19.07 -1.09 -7.85
CA GLU A 56 18.91 -2.39 -7.20
C GLU A 56 17.77 -2.39 -6.18
N ALA A 57 17.59 -1.30 -5.43
CA ALA A 57 16.44 -1.09 -4.56
C ALA A 57 15.15 -1.04 -5.37
N HIS A 58 15.17 -0.24 -6.44
CA HIS A 58 14.07 -0.13 -7.40
C HIS A 58 13.66 -1.49 -7.97
N ALA A 59 14.62 -2.30 -8.42
CA ALA A 59 14.33 -3.63 -8.98
C ALA A 59 13.67 -4.58 -7.97
N ALA A 60 14.08 -4.55 -6.69
CA ALA A 60 13.44 -5.34 -5.64
C ALA A 60 11.99 -4.88 -5.40
N ALA A 61 11.76 -3.58 -5.29
CA ALA A 61 10.42 -3.03 -5.08
C ALA A 61 9.50 -3.30 -6.28
N VAL A 62 9.97 -3.13 -7.52
CA VAL A 62 9.23 -3.46 -8.75
C VAL A 62 8.84 -4.93 -8.78
N THR A 63 9.77 -5.84 -8.46
CA THR A 63 9.49 -7.29 -8.42
C THR A 63 8.32 -7.61 -7.50
N LEU A 64 8.24 -6.95 -6.33
CA LEU A 64 7.11 -7.14 -5.41
C LEU A 64 5.79 -6.65 -6.00
N ILE A 65 5.77 -5.45 -6.55
CA ILE A 65 4.56 -4.88 -7.18
C ILE A 65 4.06 -5.78 -8.31
N GLU A 66 4.95 -6.30 -9.16
CA GLU A 66 4.60 -7.26 -10.22
C GLU A 66 4.01 -8.57 -9.66
N ARG A 67 4.55 -9.11 -8.58
CA ARG A 67 4.00 -10.31 -7.92
C ARG A 67 2.60 -10.07 -7.35
N LEU A 68 2.37 -8.89 -6.78
CA LEU A 68 1.11 -8.53 -6.15
C LEU A 68 0.00 -8.24 -7.19
N ALA A 69 0.37 -7.75 -8.37
CA ALA A 69 -0.52 -7.49 -9.50
C ALA A 69 -1.28 -8.72 -10.01
N VAL A 70 -0.77 -9.94 -9.78
CA VAL A 70 -1.41 -11.19 -10.21
C VAL A 70 -2.77 -11.41 -9.51
N MET A 71 -3.01 -10.76 -8.36
CA MET A 71 -4.31 -10.79 -7.66
C MET A 71 -4.83 -12.21 -7.34
N ARG A 72 -3.96 -13.06 -6.79
CA ARG A 72 -4.36 -14.38 -6.24
C ARG A 72 -5.27 -14.23 -4.99
N PRO A 73 -6.11 -15.25 -4.67
CA PRO A 73 -6.98 -15.26 -3.49
C PRO A 73 -6.26 -14.91 -2.17
N ALA A 74 -7.02 -14.36 -1.22
CA ALA A 74 -6.56 -13.51 -0.13
C ALA A 74 -6.00 -14.25 1.11
N ASP A 75 -4.92 -15.02 0.96
CA ASP A 75 -4.04 -15.34 2.10
C ASP A 75 -2.78 -14.46 2.02
N LEU A 76 -2.75 -13.42 2.87
CA LEU A 76 -1.60 -12.51 2.93
C LEU A 76 -0.34 -13.20 3.46
N THR A 77 -0.44 -14.26 4.25
CA THR A 77 0.73 -15.01 4.74
C THR A 77 1.41 -15.74 3.60
N GLU A 78 0.64 -16.46 2.79
CA GLU A 78 1.16 -17.16 1.60
C GLU A 78 1.70 -16.16 0.56
N LEU A 79 1.00 -15.03 0.39
CA LEU A 79 1.45 -13.96 -0.51
C LEU A 79 2.81 -13.40 -0.11
N PHE A 80 3.02 -13.13 1.18
CA PHE A 80 4.31 -12.66 1.69
C PHE A 80 5.40 -13.73 1.56
N ALA A 81 5.08 -15.01 1.78
CA ALA A 81 6.04 -16.11 1.55
C ALA A 81 6.45 -16.23 0.07
N ASP A 82 5.52 -15.98 -0.86
CA ASP A 82 5.82 -15.94 -2.28
C ASP A 82 6.67 -14.73 -2.68
N CYS A 83 6.35 -13.56 -2.12
CA CYS A 83 7.15 -12.35 -2.26
C CYS A 83 8.58 -12.54 -1.73
N ASP A 84 8.73 -13.21 -0.57
CA ASP A 84 10.02 -13.54 0.03
C ASP A 84 10.87 -14.39 -0.92
N ARG A 85 10.28 -15.47 -1.44
CA ARG A 85 10.95 -16.34 -2.42
C ARG A 85 11.32 -15.60 -3.70
N ALA A 86 10.47 -14.69 -4.17
CA ALA A 86 10.72 -13.92 -5.39
C ALA A 86 11.90 -12.94 -5.26
N LEU A 87 12.26 -12.55 -4.04
CA LEU A 87 13.34 -11.61 -3.78
C LEU A 87 14.66 -12.26 -3.33
N ILE A 88 14.75 -13.59 -3.29
CA ILE A 88 16.00 -14.29 -2.96
C ILE A 88 17.12 -13.85 -3.91
N GLY A 89 18.23 -13.38 -3.34
CA GLY A 89 19.39 -12.90 -4.09
C GLY A 89 19.28 -11.45 -4.59
N SER A 90 18.18 -10.76 -4.29
CA SER A 90 18.06 -9.30 -4.45
C SER A 90 18.51 -8.57 -3.18
N ARG A 91 18.41 -7.23 -3.14
CA ARG A 91 18.58 -6.45 -1.91
C ARG A 91 17.47 -6.71 -0.87
N GLY A 92 16.34 -7.25 -1.29
CA GLY A 92 15.15 -7.34 -0.47
C GLY A 92 14.41 -6.01 -0.37
N ALA A 93 13.26 -6.02 0.29
CA ALA A 93 12.45 -4.83 0.51
C ALA A 93 11.62 -4.92 1.81
N ALA A 94 11.25 -3.79 2.37
CA ALA A 94 10.07 -3.71 3.22
C ALA A 94 8.80 -3.66 2.36
N LEU A 95 7.69 -4.16 2.90
CA LEU A 95 6.43 -4.29 2.16
C LEU A 95 5.25 -4.15 3.11
N ALA A 96 4.27 -3.33 2.72
CA ALA A 96 2.93 -3.37 3.28
C ALA A 96 1.92 -3.70 2.18
N VAL A 97 0.93 -4.53 2.52
CA VAL A 97 -0.20 -4.89 1.63
C VAL A 97 -1.50 -4.70 2.38
N VAL A 98 -2.47 -4.08 1.72
CA VAL A 98 -3.86 -3.98 2.19
C VAL A 98 -4.80 -4.54 1.13
N ASP A 99 -5.62 -5.51 1.51
CA ASP A 99 -6.79 -5.94 0.74
C ASP A 99 -8.06 -5.36 1.36
N VAL A 100 -8.74 -4.45 0.67
CA VAL A 100 -10.08 -3.95 1.03
C VAL A 100 -11.12 -4.91 0.46
N LEU A 101 -11.88 -5.55 1.36
CA LEU A 101 -12.94 -6.50 1.05
C LEU A 101 -14.28 -5.77 1.04
N PHE A 102 -14.77 -5.48 -0.16
CA PHE A 102 -15.87 -4.55 -0.35
C PHE A 102 -17.21 -5.03 0.20
N GLU A 103 -17.54 -6.32 0.04
CA GLU A 103 -18.81 -6.87 0.54
C GLU A 103 -18.85 -6.91 2.07
N GLU A 104 -17.68 -6.96 2.69
CA GLU A 104 -17.52 -7.17 4.11
C GLU A 104 -17.23 -5.86 4.86
N ASN A 105 -17.07 -4.74 4.13
CA ASN A 105 -16.60 -3.45 4.65
C ASN A 105 -15.45 -3.62 5.65
N ALA A 106 -14.42 -4.32 5.18
CA ALA A 106 -13.28 -4.69 6.01
C ALA A 106 -11.99 -4.59 5.20
N LEU A 107 -10.88 -4.47 5.92
CA LEU A 107 -9.54 -4.60 5.36
C LEU A 107 -8.84 -5.83 5.94
N LEU A 108 -8.00 -6.46 5.13
CA LEU A 108 -6.91 -7.33 5.56
C LEU A 108 -5.60 -6.58 5.36
N HIS A 109 -4.77 -6.51 6.39
CA HIS A 109 -3.48 -5.84 6.34
C HIS A 109 -2.37 -6.76 6.81
N ALA A 110 -1.25 -6.72 6.11
CA ALA A 110 -0.01 -7.35 6.54
C ALA A 110 1.17 -6.48 6.09
N ALA A 111 2.18 -6.37 6.95
CA ALA A 111 3.39 -5.64 6.64
C ALA A 111 4.64 -6.32 7.21
N VAL A 112 5.77 -6.15 6.53
CA VAL A 112 7.12 -6.54 6.96
C VAL A 112 8.04 -5.34 6.77
N GLY A 113 8.79 -4.98 7.81
CA GLY A 113 9.79 -3.92 7.75
C GLY A 113 9.28 -2.55 8.20
N ASN A 114 9.72 -1.50 7.52
CA ASN A 114 9.55 -0.09 7.90
C ASN A 114 8.39 0.63 7.19
N VAL A 115 7.72 0.03 6.20
CA VAL A 115 6.52 0.63 5.59
C VAL A 115 5.40 0.76 6.63
N ARG A 116 4.77 1.93 6.69
CA ARG A 116 3.72 2.27 7.66
C ARG A 116 2.36 2.30 6.99
N THR A 117 1.34 1.86 7.70
CA THR A 117 -0.07 1.99 7.30
C THR A 117 -0.89 2.62 8.42
N LEU A 118 -1.60 3.68 8.11
CA LEU A 118 -2.53 4.38 9.00
C LEU A 118 -3.96 4.14 8.55
N LEU A 119 -4.84 3.79 9.49
CA LEU A 119 -6.29 3.89 9.34
C LEU A 119 -6.75 5.14 10.10
N ILE A 120 -7.32 6.11 9.37
CA ILE A 120 -7.75 7.40 9.90
C ILE A 120 -9.26 7.52 9.70
N GLY A 121 -9.99 7.61 10.80
CA GLY A 121 -11.45 7.57 10.79
C GLY A 121 -12.03 7.93 12.16
N GLN A 122 -13.26 8.46 12.17
CA GLN A 122 -13.99 8.77 13.42
C GLN A 122 -13.19 9.61 14.45
N GLY A 123 -12.33 10.53 13.96
CA GLY A 123 -11.48 11.38 14.79
C GLY A 123 -10.26 10.68 15.42
N GLN A 124 -9.99 9.43 15.04
CA GLN A 124 -8.88 8.64 15.54
C GLN A 124 -7.87 8.30 14.44
N ILE A 125 -6.63 8.03 14.85
CA ILE A 125 -5.60 7.44 14.00
C ILE A 125 -5.22 6.10 14.62
N ARG A 126 -5.32 5.04 13.83
CA ARG A 126 -4.80 3.72 14.18
C ARG A 126 -3.60 3.39 13.29
N ARG A 127 -2.45 3.20 13.91
CA ARG A 127 -1.28 2.60 13.26
C ARG A 127 -1.50 1.09 13.16
N LEU A 128 -1.39 0.55 11.95
CA LEU A 128 -1.53 -0.88 11.71
C LEU A 128 -0.21 -1.59 11.96
N ALA A 129 -0.28 -2.85 12.38
CA ALA A 129 0.88 -3.61 12.87
C ALA A 129 1.70 -4.19 11.71
N GLY A 130 3.02 -4.22 11.88
CA GLY A 130 3.95 -4.88 10.95
C GLY A 130 4.89 -5.83 11.68
N ALA A 131 5.34 -6.87 10.99
CA ALA A 131 6.38 -7.77 11.44
C ALA A 131 7.77 -7.17 11.20
N ARG A 132 8.74 -7.57 12.02
CA ARG A 132 10.15 -7.25 11.81
C ARG A 132 10.76 -8.18 10.76
N GLY A 133 11.63 -7.63 9.93
CA GLY A 133 12.38 -8.38 8.93
C GLY A 133 12.39 -7.66 7.59
N ILE A 134 12.88 -8.37 6.58
CA ILE A 134 13.02 -7.90 5.21
C ILE A 134 12.47 -9.00 4.29
N VAL A 135 11.59 -8.65 3.36
CA VAL A 135 11.12 -9.59 2.34
C VAL A 135 12.29 -9.88 1.40
N GLY A 136 12.64 -11.16 1.22
CA GLY A 136 13.83 -11.63 0.51
C GLY A 136 15.08 -11.77 1.38
N GLY A 137 15.08 -11.20 2.59
CA GLY A 137 16.12 -11.34 3.61
C GLY A 137 15.69 -12.18 4.82
N GLY A 138 14.42 -12.57 4.88
CA GLY A 138 13.79 -13.29 5.97
C GLY A 138 13.03 -12.38 6.95
N PHE A 139 11.87 -12.85 7.37
CA PHE A 139 11.04 -12.24 8.41
C PHE A 139 10.34 -13.31 9.25
N SER A 140 9.83 -12.93 10.42
CA SER A 140 9.09 -13.83 11.29
C SER A 140 7.97 -13.11 12.02
N GLY A 141 6.97 -13.86 12.47
CA GLY A 141 5.86 -13.30 13.25
C GLY A 141 4.88 -12.44 12.45
N LEU A 142 4.83 -12.60 11.11
CA LEU A 142 3.80 -11.98 10.28
C LEU A 142 2.43 -12.48 10.73
N ARG A 143 1.57 -11.53 11.10
CA ARG A 143 0.18 -11.79 11.50
C ARG A 143 -0.72 -10.82 10.74
N PRO A 144 -1.35 -11.28 9.65
CA PRO A 144 -2.35 -10.46 8.97
C PRO A 144 -3.44 -10.05 9.97
N GLU A 145 -3.76 -8.76 10.00
CA GLU A 145 -4.85 -8.24 10.81
C GLU A 145 -6.06 -7.94 9.94
N ARG A 146 -7.25 -8.19 10.50
CA ARG A 146 -8.51 -7.88 9.85
C ARG A 146 -9.24 -6.81 10.66
N LEU A 147 -9.64 -5.73 10.00
CA LEU A 147 -10.30 -4.59 10.65
C LEU A 147 -11.55 -4.15 9.90
N PRO A 148 -12.60 -3.68 10.59
CA PRO A 148 -13.73 -3.05 9.94
C PRO A 148 -13.29 -1.72 9.30
N LEU A 149 -13.93 -1.38 8.19
CA LEU A 149 -13.88 -0.08 7.54
C LEU A 149 -15.26 0.58 7.62
N SER A 150 -15.29 1.86 7.92
CA SER A 150 -16.50 2.69 7.88
C SER A 150 -16.42 3.67 6.72
N PRO A 151 -17.54 4.00 6.06
CA PRO A 151 -17.57 5.03 5.02
C PRO A 151 -16.90 6.33 5.51
N GLY A 152 -16.02 6.88 4.69
CA GLY A 152 -15.19 8.05 5.00
C GLY A 152 -13.86 7.75 5.67
N ASP A 153 -13.58 6.50 6.07
CA ASP A 153 -12.27 6.10 6.58
C ASP A 153 -11.20 6.25 5.50
N TRP A 154 -10.02 6.71 5.92
CA TRP A 154 -8.84 6.82 5.09
C TRP A 154 -7.82 5.74 5.44
N LEU A 155 -7.24 5.15 4.42
CA LEU A 155 -6.01 4.39 4.52
C LEU A 155 -4.87 5.20 3.93
N VAL A 156 -3.77 5.32 4.68
CA VAL A 156 -2.56 6.00 4.22
C VAL A 156 -1.37 5.09 4.47
N MET A 157 -0.71 4.68 3.39
CA MET A 157 0.52 3.90 3.42
C MET A 157 1.69 4.80 3.05
N PHE A 158 2.81 4.72 3.75
CA PHE A 158 4.03 5.46 3.41
C PHE A 158 5.31 4.73 3.84
N SER A 159 6.40 4.93 3.09
CA SER A 159 7.75 4.46 3.44
C SER A 159 8.40 5.39 4.46
N ASP A 160 9.56 5.00 5.00
CA ASP A 160 10.25 5.79 6.03
C ASP A 160 10.96 7.04 5.48
N GLY A 161 10.98 7.24 4.17
CA GLY A 161 11.25 8.53 3.54
C GLY A 161 10.29 9.64 3.99
N ILE A 162 9.12 9.30 4.53
CA ILE A 162 8.22 10.22 5.24
C ILE A 162 8.36 10.00 6.76
N PRO A 163 8.58 11.06 7.56
CA PRO A 163 8.63 10.95 9.02
C PRO A 163 7.37 10.32 9.62
N GLU A 164 7.53 9.41 10.59
CA GLU A 164 6.42 8.70 11.23
C GLU A 164 5.45 9.64 12.00
N ASP A 165 5.93 10.83 12.38
CA ASP A 165 5.17 11.88 13.07
C ASP A 165 4.60 12.95 12.12
N ALA A 166 4.71 12.78 10.80
CA ALA A 166 4.11 13.67 9.81
C ALA A 166 2.58 13.77 10.00
N ASP A 167 2.08 14.96 10.38
CA ASP A 167 0.64 15.17 10.54
C ASP A 167 -0.03 15.43 9.19
N ILE A 168 -0.39 14.33 8.53
CA ILE A 168 -1.03 14.34 7.21
C ILE A 168 -2.53 14.65 7.25
N ARG A 169 -3.19 14.52 8.41
CA ARG A 169 -4.66 14.63 8.54
C ARG A 169 -5.23 15.94 8.00
N PRO A 170 -4.64 17.12 8.25
CA PRO A 170 -5.20 18.38 7.77
C PRO A 170 -5.35 18.42 6.24
N SER A 171 -4.46 17.71 5.51
CA SER A 171 -4.50 17.61 4.06
C SER A 171 -5.54 16.63 3.53
N LEU A 172 -6.13 15.78 4.38
CA LEU A 172 -7.17 14.82 3.99
C LEU A 172 -8.58 15.41 4.12
N ILE A 173 -8.75 16.43 4.98
CA ILE A 173 -10.04 17.10 5.21
C ILE A 173 -10.53 17.72 3.90
N ALA A 174 -11.80 17.46 3.56
CA ALA A 174 -12.45 17.93 2.34
C ALA A 174 -11.71 17.59 1.02
N SER A 175 -10.77 16.66 1.07
CA SER A 175 -10.00 16.20 -0.09
C SER A 175 -10.49 14.83 -0.56
N ARG A 176 -10.06 14.43 -1.76
CA ARG A 176 -10.20 13.07 -2.28
C ARG A 176 -8.82 12.49 -2.60
N PRO A 177 -8.63 11.17 -2.43
CA PRO A 177 -7.43 10.51 -2.92
C PRO A 177 -7.18 10.85 -4.39
N SER A 178 -5.94 11.22 -4.69
CA SER A 178 -5.48 11.49 -6.06
C SER A 178 -3.95 11.51 -6.07
N ASP A 179 -3.35 11.20 -7.21
CA ASP A 179 -1.89 11.29 -7.37
C ASP A 179 -1.38 12.72 -7.13
N ALA A 180 -2.19 13.72 -7.47
CA ALA A 180 -1.88 15.13 -7.18
C ALA A 180 -1.84 15.42 -5.67
N LEU A 181 -2.74 14.83 -4.86
CA LEU A 181 -2.69 14.96 -3.41
C LEU A 181 -1.47 14.22 -2.84
N ALA A 182 -1.21 13.00 -3.32
CA ALA A 182 -0.05 12.21 -2.94
C ALA A 182 1.26 12.96 -3.22
N GLY A 183 1.40 13.54 -4.42
CA GLY A 183 2.56 14.35 -4.80
C GLY A 183 2.79 15.56 -3.89
N ARG A 184 1.74 16.32 -3.56
CA ARG A 184 1.84 17.44 -2.61
C ARG A 184 2.25 17.01 -1.20
N LEU A 185 1.83 15.82 -0.76
CA LEU A 185 2.26 15.27 0.52
C LEU A 185 3.74 14.89 0.50
N LEU A 186 4.24 14.31 -0.60
CA LEU A 186 5.67 14.05 -0.76
C LEU A 186 6.48 15.34 -0.80
N GLU A 187 6.06 16.35 -1.56
CA GLU A 187 6.72 17.66 -1.60
C GLU A 187 6.86 18.29 -0.21
N ARG A 188 5.87 18.06 0.66
CA ARG A 188 5.83 18.63 2.01
C ARG A 188 6.64 17.84 3.02
N TRP A 189 6.60 16.51 2.96
CA TRP A 189 7.03 15.66 4.07
C TRP A 189 8.18 14.72 3.75
N ALA A 190 8.46 14.45 2.47
CA ALA A 190 9.50 13.50 2.13
C ALA A 190 10.90 14.07 2.39
N SER A 191 11.72 13.31 3.09
CA SER A 191 13.10 13.63 3.50
C SER A 191 14.06 13.64 2.32
N ASP A 192 14.97 14.61 2.23
CA ASP A 192 16.02 14.65 1.19
C ASP A 192 17.13 13.60 1.38
N ARG A 193 16.97 12.69 2.35
CA ARG A 193 17.93 11.65 2.69
C ARG A 193 17.52 10.26 2.24
N ASP A 194 16.32 10.11 1.70
CA ASP A 194 15.84 8.81 1.24
C ASP A 194 14.88 8.91 0.05
N ASP A 195 14.62 7.76 -0.56
CA ASP A 195 13.45 7.52 -1.39
C ASP A 195 12.17 7.69 -0.56
N ALA A 196 11.07 8.11 -1.20
CA ALA A 196 9.81 8.26 -0.48
C ALA A 196 8.59 7.89 -1.33
N GLY A 197 7.66 7.16 -0.73
CA GLY A 197 6.45 6.68 -1.36
C GLY A 197 5.25 6.88 -0.46
N ILE A 198 4.11 7.23 -1.05
CA ILE A 198 2.84 7.37 -0.34
C ILE A 198 1.69 6.84 -1.21
N LEU A 199 0.75 6.13 -0.58
CA LEU A 199 -0.47 5.64 -1.18
C LEU A 199 -1.65 5.97 -0.27
N LEU A 200 -2.69 6.54 -0.87
CA LEU A 200 -3.89 7.04 -0.22
C LEU A 200 -5.11 6.28 -0.74
N TYR A 201 -6.01 5.91 0.16
CA TYR A 201 -7.32 5.40 -0.17
C TYR A 201 -8.37 5.99 0.77
N ARG A 202 -9.58 6.18 0.25
CA ARG A 202 -10.75 6.56 1.04
C ARG A 202 -11.87 5.55 0.79
N HIS A 203 -12.40 5.00 1.87
CA HIS A 203 -13.55 4.11 1.83
C HIS A 203 -14.83 4.92 1.64
N GLU A 204 -15.74 4.47 0.78
CA GLU A 204 -16.99 5.15 0.43
C GLU A 204 -18.20 4.30 0.83
#